data_AF-A0A357MP42-F1
#
_entry.id   AF-A0A357MP42-F1
#
_cell.length_a   1.000
_cell.length_b   1.000
_cell.length_c   1.000
_cell.angle_alpha   90.00
_cell.angle_beta   90.00
_cell.angle_gamma   90.00
#
_symmetry.space_group_name_H-M   'P 1'
#
loop_
_entity.id
_entity.type
_entity.pdbx_description
1 polymer ?
#
loop_
_entity_poly.entity_id
_entity_poly.type
_entity_poly.pdbx_seq_one_letter_code
_entity_poly.pdbx_strand_id
1 'polypeptide(L)'
;MAVPGAAAAFTAFNRLNVNPVDAATFEVVGKGATNGAEYWCAAGDFADRTLRAGWTDRIYIARGRGPSETTGRRSAVQFTLSPEAAGIVPAEPSLRLNALEVGDNMSVQAAKGYCQVLPSRRF
;
A
#
# COMPACT_ATOMS: atom_id res chain seq x y z
N MET A 1 -6.17 29.48 -8.15
CA MET A 1 -5.78 28.63 -7.00
C MET A 1 -5.32 27.30 -7.57
N ALA A 2 -4.03 26.98 -7.47
CA ALA A 2 -3.48 25.72 -7.97
C ALA A 2 -3.82 24.62 -6.96
N VAL A 3 -4.59 23.62 -7.39
CA VAL A 3 -4.75 22.39 -6.61
C VAL A 3 -3.38 21.72 -6.60
N PRO A 4 -2.74 21.49 -5.44
CA PRO A 4 -1.50 20.72 -5.39
C PRO A 4 -1.80 19.36 -6.01
N GLY A 5 -1.04 19.00 -7.04
CA GLY A 5 -1.33 17.86 -7.88
C GLY A 5 -1.49 16.59 -7.05
N ALA A 6 -2.66 15.97 -7.15
CA ALA A 6 -2.77 14.54 -6.93
C ALA A 6 -1.80 13.90 -7.92
N ALA A 7 -0.59 13.58 -7.47
CA ALA A 7 0.34 12.84 -8.27
C ALA A 7 -0.38 11.55 -8.72
N ALA A 8 -0.23 11.25 -10.01
CA ALA A 8 -1.15 10.42 -10.77
C ALA A 8 -1.50 9.13 -10.00
N ALA A 9 -2.79 8.97 -9.70
CA ALA A 9 -3.29 7.78 -9.04
C ALA A 9 -2.96 6.55 -9.91
N PHE A 10 -2.06 5.69 -9.41
CA PHE A 10 -1.77 4.42 -10.06
C PHE A 10 -2.91 3.45 -9.78
N THR A 11 -3.44 2.81 -10.81
CA THR A 11 -4.43 1.73 -10.63
C THR A 11 -3.71 0.40 -10.56
N ALA A 12 -3.72 -0.22 -9.38
CA ALA A 12 -3.12 -1.52 -9.18
C ALA A 12 -3.93 -2.65 -9.85
N PHE A 13 -3.33 -3.84 -9.94
CA PHE A 13 -3.95 -5.02 -10.54
C PHE A 13 -5.38 -5.31 -10.03
N ASN A 14 -5.64 -5.13 -8.74
CA ASN A 14 -6.95 -5.33 -8.12
C ASN A 14 -7.90 -4.11 -8.23
N ARG A 15 -7.56 -3.13 -9.07
CA ARG A 15 -8.28 -1.86 -9.29
C ARG A 15 -8.40 -0.97 -8.05
N LEU A 16 -7.54 -1.15 -7.07
CA LEU A 16 -7.34 -0.16 -6.02
C LEU A 16 -6.45 0.97 -6.56
N ASN A 17 -6.71 2.17 -6.08
CA ASN A 17 -5.92 3.34 -6.43
C ASN A 17 -4.78 3.49 -5.42
N VAL A 18 -3.58 3.72 -5.92
CA VAL A 18 -2.39 3.98 -5.13
C VAL A 18 -1.94 5.41 -5.45
N ASN A 19 -1.89 6.24 -4.41
CA ASN A 19 -1.58 7.65 -4.54
C ASN A 19 -0.33 7.94 -3.71
N PRO A 20 0.69 8.60 -4.27
CA PRO A 20 1.80 9.07 -3.46
C PRO A 20 1.30 10.17 -2.51
N VAL A 21 1.65 10.04 -1.23
CA VAL A 21 1.36 11.04 -0.18
C VAL A 21 2.51 12.05 -0.13
N ASP A 22 3.74 11.55 -0.17
CA ASP A 22 4.97 12.32 -0.21
C ASP A 22 6.05 11.58 -1.05
N ALA A 23 7.33 11.98 -0.94
CA ALA A 23 8.43 11.41 -1.71
C ALA A 23 8.81 9.96 -1.32
N ALA A 24 8.49 9.53 -0.10
CA ALA A 24 8.84 8.21 0.45
C ALA A 24 7.60 7.37 0.83
N THR A 25 6.42 7.98 0.90
CA THR A 25 5.17 7.38 1.36
C THR A 25 4.12 7.41 0.27
N PHE A 26 3.43 6.29 0.09
CA PHE A 26 2.28 6.17 -0.80
C PHE A 26 1.12 5.51 -0.06
N GLU A 27 -0.10 5.90 -0.37
CA GLU A 27 -1.30 5.32 0.21
C GLU A 27 -2.06 4.49 -0.80
N VAL A 28 -2.50 3.32 -0.36
CA VAL A 28 -3.45 2.48 -1.10
C VAL A 28 -4.84 2.81 -0.60
N VAL A 29 -5.70 3.25 -1.50
CA VAL A 29 -7.05 3.67 -1.18
C VAL A 29 -8.03 2.52 -1.40
N GLY A 30 -8.64 2.06 -0.31
CA GLY A 30 -9.62 0.99 -0.31
C GLY A 30 -10.97 1.40 -0.92
N LYS A 31 -11.70 0.39 -1.41
CA LYS A 31 -13.08 0.51 -1.88
C LYS A 31 -13.96 -0.51 -1.16
N GLY A 32 -14.95 -0.02 -0.41
CA GLY A 32 -15.86 -0.89 0.33
C GLY A 32 -15.14 -1.72 1.40
N ALA A 33 -15.43 -3.02 1.46
CA ALA A 33 -14.81 -3.96 2.39
C ALA A 33 -13.47 -4.51 1.85
N THR A 34 -12.50 -3.62 1.59
CA THR A 34 -11.13 -4.02 1.22
C THR A 34 -10.44 -4.70 2.41
N ASN A 35 -9.88 -5.89 2.18
CA ASN A 35 -9.12 -6.64 3.19
C ASN A 35 -7.61 -6.37 3.10
N GLY A 36 -6.85 -6.86 4.08
CA GLY A 36 -5.41 -6.66 4.17
C GLY A 36 -4.65 -7.20 2.96
N ALA A 37 -5.01 -8.40 2.46
CA ALA A 37 -4.36 -8.98 1.28
C ALA A 37 -4.55 -8.12 0.02
N GLU A 38 -5.71 -7.46 -0.13
CA GLU A 38 -5.96 -6.52 -1.23
C GLU A 38 -5.07 -5.26 -1.11
N TYR A 39 -4.87 -4.73 0.10
CA TYR A 39 -3.96 -3.61 0.33
C TYR A 39 -2.51 -4.00 0.02
N TRP A 40 -2.05 -5.14 0.52
CA TRP A 40 -0.70 -5.65 0.27
C TRP A 40 -0.47 -5.94 -1.22
N CYS A 41 -1.44 -6.52 -1.92
CA CYS A 41 -1.35 -6.72 -3.36
C CYS A 41 -1.12 -5.38 -4.10
N ALA A 42 -1.95 -4.38 -3.82
CA ALA A 42 -1.84 -3.10 -4.51
C ALA A 42 -0.52 -2.38 -4.18
N ALA A 43 -0.04 -2.48 -2.93
CA ALA A 43 1.24 -1.94 -2.52
C ALA A 43 2.41 -2.64 -3.24
N GLY A 44 2.37 -3.98 -3.33
CA GLY A 44 3.37 -4.77 -4.03
C GLY A 44 3.43 -4.48 -5.53
N ASP A 45 2.27 -4.36 -6.18
CA ASP A 45 2.18 -4.01 -7.60
C ASP A 45 2.73 -2.61 -7.88
N PHE A 46 2.41 -1.64 -7.00
CA PHE A 46 2.94 -0.28 -7.12
C PHE A 46 4.46 -0.21 -6.88
N ALA A 47 4.95 -0.89 -5.85
CA ALA A 47 6.38 -0.92 -5.54
C ALA A 47 7.20 -1.53 -6.68
N ASP A 48 6.74 -2.62 -7.28
CA ASP A 48 7.41 -3.28 -8.40
C ASP A 48 7.31 -2.48 -9.71
N ARG A 49 6.10 -2.01 -10.07
CA ARG A 49 5.86 -1.41 -11.39
C ARG A 49 6.20 0.07 -11.47
N THR A 50 5.99 0.81 -10.38
CA THR A 50 6.20 2.26 -10.33
C THR A 50 7.51 2.60 -9.65
N LEU A 51 7.76 2.06 -8.45
CA LEU A 51 8.99 2.34 -7.70
C LEU A 51 10.19 1.52 -8.18
N ARG A 52 9.97 0.50 -9.04
CA ARG A 52 11.01 -0.41 -9.54
C ARG A 52 11.80 -1.09 -8.41
N ALA A 53 11.14 -1.31 -7.27
CA ALA A 53 11.73 -1.98 -6.12
C ALA A 53 12.10 -3.42 -6.48
N GLY A 54 13.21 -3.88 -5.90
CA GLY A 54 13.67 -5.26 -5.99
C GLY A 54 12.71 -6.23 -5.28
N TRP A 55 12.76 -7.50 -5.65
CA TRP A 55 11.82 -8.51 -5.12
C TRP A 55 12.00 -8.78 -3.63
N THR A 56 13.24 -8.60 -3.14
CA THR A 56 13.64 -8.73 -1.73
C THR A 56 13.45 -7.44 -0.94
N ASP A 57 13.18 -6.32 -1.62
CA ASP A 57 12.93 -5.05 -0.94
C ASP A 57 11.67 -5.18 -0.10
N ARG A 58 11.66 -4.50 1.05
CA ARG A 58 10.58 -4.60 2.02
C ARG A 58 9.65 -3.40 1.89
N ILE A 59 8.36 -3.68 1.94
CA ILE A 59 7.30 -2.69 2.03
C ILE A 59 6.84 -2.67 3.48
N TYR A 60 6.75 -1.49 4.06
CA TYR A 60 6.37 -1.25 5.44
C TYR A 60 5.07 -0.45 5.50
N ILE A 61 4.25 -0.68 6.51
CA ILE A 61 3.10 0.16 6.81
C ILE A 61 3.57 1.39 7.59
N ALA A 62 3.50 2.56 6.96
CA ALA A 62 3.74 3.85 7.58
C ALA A 62 2.56 4.29 8.45
N ARG A 63 1.34 3.98 7.99
CA ARG A 63 0.10 4.28 8.71
C ARG A 63 -0.93 3.19 8.45
N GLY A 64 -1.53 2.68 9.53
CA GLY A 64 -2.62 1.72 9.44
C GLY A 64 -3.89 2.30 8.82
N ARG A 65 -4.94 1.46 8.77
CA ARG A 65 -6.20 1.79 8.09
C ARG A 65 -6.86 3.04 8.68
N GLY A 66 -7.00 4.08 7.87
CA GLY A 66 -7.64 5.34 8.25
C GLY A 66 -8.23 6.10 7.05
N PRO A 67 -8.72 7.33 7.24
CA PRO A 67 -9.15 8.18 6.13
C PRO A 67 -7.99 8.46 5.16
N SER A 68 -8.27 8.46 3.86
CA SER A 68 -7.32 8.82 2.80
C SER A 68 -7.02 10.31 2.84
N GLU A 69 -5.73 10.65 2.81
CA GLU A 69 -5.29 12.05 2.80
C GLU A 69 -5.38 12.66 1.40
N THR A 70 -5.21 11.84 0.36
CA THR A 70 -5.20 12.32 -1.03
C THR A 70 -6.60 12.38 -1.65
N THR A 71 -7.53 11.52 -1.22
CA THR A 71 -8.87 11.41 -1.84
C THR A 71 -10.04 11.69 -0.90
N GLY A 72 -9.80 11.82 0.41
CA GLY A 72 -10.85 11.97 1.41
C GLY A 72 -11.74 10.72 1.59
N ARG A 73 -11.36 9.58 1.01
CA ARG A 73 -12.09 8.30 1.17
C ARG A 73 -11.98 7.76 2.59
N ARG A 74 -12.99 7.00 3.00
CA ARG A 74 -13.12 6.48 4.37
C ARG A 74 -12.05 5.46 4.79
N SER A 75 -11.32 4.86 3.85
CA SER A 75 -10.29 3.87 4.13
C SER A 75 -9.12 3.92 3.16
N ALA A 76 -7.93 4.11 3.69
CA ALA A 76 -6.64 3.98 3.04
C ALA A 76 -5.60 3.47 4.05
N VAL A 77 -4.52 2.90 3.54
CA VAL A 77 -3.36 2.45 4.31
C VAL A 77 -2.14 3.07 3.66
N GLN A 78 -1.25 3.65 4.45
CA GLN A 78 -0.02 4.25 3.94
C GLN A 78 1.14 3.28 4.08
N PHE A 79 1.92 3.18 3.02
CA PHE A 79 3.07 2.30 2.88
C PHE A 79 4.31 3.09 2.50
N THR A 80 5.47 2.52 2.82
CA THR A 80 6.78 3.07 2.46
C THR A 80 7.76 1.94 2.16
N LEU A 81 8.80 2.24 1.39
CA LEU A 81 9.99 1.39 1.24
C LEU A 81 11.14 1.81 2.16
N SER A 82 11.04 3.01 2.76
CA SER A 82 12.09 3.64 3.54
C SER A 82 11.57 3.95 4.94
N PRO A 83 11.64 2.99 5.88
CA PRO A 83 11.08 3.17 7.22
C PRO A 83 11.69 4.35 7.96
N GLU A 84 12.98 4.66 7.74
CA GLU A 84 13.65 5.81 8.35
C GLU A 84 13.07 7.14 7.85
N ALA A 85 12.77 7.22 6.54
CA ALA A 85 12.19 8.42 5.94
C ALA A 85 10.74 8.66 6.40
N ALA A 86 10.00 7.58 6.69
CA ALA A 86 8.66 7.65 7.24
C ALA A 86 8.63 7.80 8.78
N GLY A 87 9.80 7.77 9.45
CA GLY A 87 9.90 7.86 10.90
C GLY A 87 9.27 6.69 11.65
N ILE A 88 9.21 5.50 11.03
CA ILE A 88 8.63 4.30 11.63
C ILE A 88 9.71 3.31 12.07
N VAL A 89 9.41 2.54 13.12
CA VAL A 89 10.23 1.42 13.54
C VAL A 89 9.67 0.15 12.87
N PRO A 90 10.49 -0.59 12.09
CA PRO A 90 10.08 -1.87 11.56
C PRO A 90 9.63 -2.83 12.66
N ALA A 91 8.42 -3.37 12.55
CA ALA A 91 7.96 -4.43 13.41
C ALA A 91 8.52 -5.79 12.97
N GLU A 92 8.42 -6.79 13.83
CA GLU A 92 8.69 -8.16 13.41
C GLU A 92 7.68 -8.59 12.34
N PRO A 93 8.08 -9.44 11.37
CA PRO A 93 7.18 -9.88 10.31
C PRO A 93 5.97 -10.59 10.91
N SER A 94 4.77 -10.07 10.67
CA SER A 94 3.53 -10.67 11.14
C SER A 94 2.76 -11.33 10.00
N LEU A 95 2.14 -12.48 10.26
CA LEU A 95 1.21 -13.13 9.32
C LEU A 95 -0.19 -12.50 9.37
N ARG A 96 -0.38 -11.45 10.17
CA ARG A 96 -1.67 -10.81 10.40
C ARG A 96 -1.93 -9.74 9.34
N LEU A 97 -2.16 -10.16 8.10
CA LEU A 97 -2.35 -9.24 6.95
C LEU A 97 -3.43 -8.18 7.18
N ASN A 98 -4.48 -8.51 7.95
CA ASN A 98 -5.59 -7.61 8.25
C ASN A 98 -5.34 -6.67 9.45
N ALA A 99 -4.26 -6.88 10.22
CA ALA A 99 -3.91 -5.99 11.34
C ALA A 99 -3.54 -4.61 10.79
N LEU A 100 -2.76 -4.57 9.71
CA LEU A 100 -2.35 -3.35 9.02
C LEU A 100 -1.75 -2.35 10.02
N GLU A 101 -0.88 -2.84 10.90
CA GLU A 101 -0.31 -2.05 12.00
C GLU A 101 0.95 -1.33 11.53
N VAL A 102 1.24 -0.18 12.13
CA VAL A 102 2.46 0.59 11.78
C VAL A 102 3.70 -0.27 12.06
N GLY A 103 4.59 -0.33 11.09
CA GLY A 103 5.80 -1.15 11.14
C GLY A 103 5.63 -2.57 10.59
N ASP A 104 4.40 -3.09 10.38
CA ASP A 104 4.19 -4.35 9.68
C ASP A 104 4.86 -4.28 8.30
N ASN A 105 5.52 -5.36 7.91
CA ASN A 105 6.31 -5.36 6.71
C ASN A 105 6.47 -6.74 6.06
N MET A 106 6.60 -6.73 4.74
CA MET A 106 6.88 -7.93 3.94
C MET A 106 7.63 -7.56 2.67
N SER A 107 8.22 -8.56 2.01
CA SER A 107 8.90 -8.32 0.73
C SER A 107 7.92 -7.97 -0.38
N VAL A 108 8.39 -7.23 -1.39
CA VAL A 108 7.62 -6.95 -2.62
C VAL A 108 7.09 -8.24 -3.24
N GLN A 109 7.90 -9.31 -3.25
CA GLN A 109 7.48 -10.61 -3.75
C GLN A 109 6.31 -11.21 -2.94
N ALA A 110 6.38 -11.18 -1.61
CA ALA A 110 5.32 -11.70 -0.75
C ALA A 110 4.02 -10.90 -0.94
N ALA A 111 4.12 -9.57 -0.99
CA ALA A 111 3.01 -8.66 -1.25
C ALA A 111 2.33 -8.95 -2.59
N LYS A 112 3.11 -9.10 -3.66
CA LYS A 112 2.61 -9.46 -5.00
C LYS A 112 2.00 -10.86 -5.05
N GLY A 113 2.51 -11.80 -4.26
CA GLY A 113 1.92 -13.14 -4.13
C GLY A 113 0.44 -13.09 -3.76
N TYR A 114 0.04 -12.13 -2.91
CA TYR A 114 -1.36 -11.96 -2.55
C TYR A 114 -2.26 -11.51 -3.71
N CYS A 115 -1.72 -10.89 -4.76
CA CYS A 115 -2.52 -10.53 -5.94
C CYS A 115 -3.14 -11.74 -6.65
N GLN A 116 -2.51 -12.92 -6.54
CA GLN A 116 -2.99 -14.16 -7.16
C GLN A 116 -3.98 -14.92 -6.26
N VAL A 117 -3.92 -14.69 -4.95
CA VAL A 117 -4.74 -15.36 -3.94
C VAL A 117 -6.06 -14.61 -3.69
N LEU A 118 -6.18 -13.37 -4.19
CA LEU A 118 -7.45 -12.66 -4.16
C LEU A 118 -8.50 -13.53 -4.86
N PRO A 119 -9.62 -13.87 -4.20
CA PRO A 119 -10.69 -14.61 -4.84
C PRO A 119 -11.05 -13.78 -6.06
N SER A 120 -10.98 -14.40 -7.23
CA SER A 120 -11.30 -13.76 -8.50
C SER A 120 -12.69 -13.15 -8.36
N ARG A 121 -12.75 -11.85 -8.05
CA ARG A 121 -13.97 -11.05 -8.15
C ARG A 121 -14.22 -10.92 -9.64
N ARG A 122 -14.71 -12.02 -10.20
CA ARG A 122 -15.24 -12.15 -11.54
C ARG A 122 -16.41 -11.17 -11.58
N PHE A 123 -16.29 -10.22 -12.49
CA PHE A 123 -17.30 -9.21 -12.77
C PHE A 123 -18.59 -9.86 -13.24
#